data_AF-X0H3P5-F1
#
_entry.id   AF-X0H3P5-F1
#
_cell.length_a   1.000
_cell.length_b   1.000
_cell.length_c   1.000
_cell.angle_alpha   90.00
_cell.angle_beta   90.00
_cell.angle_gamma   90.00
#
_symmetry.space_group_name_H-M   'P 1'
#
loop_
_entity.id
_entity.type
_entity.pdbx_description
1 polymer ?
#
loop_
_entity_poly.entity_id
_entity_poly.type
_entity_poly.pdbx_seq_one_letter_code
_entity_poly.pdbx_strand_id
1 'polypeptide(L)'
;MGGAKMNDPFTPEFAEFAAGTMEEWKLPGMSIAVVDGDDVFSESFGYATLPDITATPETLWYGGSTTKAFVTAALAHLIESKEYPALSDGWQTKVSRIIREDFVTQDDWATNNITLEDLASHRSGLSNNDAGIRLHEDGRKWTIRDIARNLRNFPLESQPRTNFSYNNEAYATLSLVIETVTGKWLRDVLRETIWEPLGMNSTYLDLQEAKDAPEHLSTGYYWDPAEKCHKSIEQLPTDILSGAGAIISNVLDYTKWIKCLLRQGAPLSKQVHKDIRRPRIVDNPDPAHGTDISLYGLSWWRTSIDGHVVYWHSGSTTAHGALIYWLPEEDYGVVVLANHPSPVREIIVRQLVNDRLKVPLERRYDIAQDARDADRRRKQEADNAVSTLFPNAPSSPRQPSVDVEKLAGKYYHPGYGVFEFTAASIAGNLRIKDLVADRIDVLWRSRVVLCHVSGDFWPVEFLYLGIEEGFFYRRVGVVERVYEQEDLATKGRQPDAASIILMQPGLYCLASG
;
A
#
# COMPACT_ATOMS: atom_id res chain seq x y z
N MET A 1 25.79 -35.81 10.04
CA MET A 1 24.76 -35.61 11.08
C MET A 1 23.43 -35.89 10.42
N GLY A 2 22.65 -36.82 10.95
CA GLY A 2 21.40 -37.26 10.31
C GLY A 2 20.38 -36.12 10.28
N GLY A 3 20.03 -35.65 9.09
CA GLY A 3 18.94 -34.69 8.91
C GLY A 3 17.65 -35.34 9.37
N ALA A 4 17.03 -34.77 10.41
CA ALA A 4 15.63 -35.06 10.66
C ALA A 4 14.86 -34.72 9.38
N LYS A 5 14.12 -35.67 8.82
CA LYS A 5 13.15 -35.36 7.76
C LYS A 5 12.21 -34.30 8.35
N MET A 6 12.26 -33.11 7.77
CA MET A 6 11.37 -32.02 8.13
C MET A 6 9.95 -32.37 7.67
N ASN A 7 8.96 -32.02 8.50
CA ASN A 7 7.56 -32.29 8.18
C ASN A 7 7.02 -31.14 7.32
N ASP A 8 6.27 -31.49 6.28
CA ASP A 8 5.51 -30.54 5.48
C ASP A 8 4.64 -29.65 6.39
N PRO A 9 4.76 -28.31 6.32
CA PRO A 9 3.96 -27.40 7.13
C PRO A 9 2.46 -27.43 6.76
N PHE A 10 2.09 -27.94 5.58
CA PHE A 10 0.71 -27.98 5.11
C PHE A 10 0.01 -29.29 5.50
N THR A 11 -0.10 -29.54 6.81
CA THR A 11 -0.82 -30.71 7.32
C THR A 11 -2.33 -30.61 7.04
N PRO A 12 -3.09 -31.72 7.12
CA PRO A 12 -4.55 -31.67 7.02
C PRO A 12 -5.20 -30.68 8.01
N GLU A 13 -4.68 -30.59 9.24
CA GLU A 13 -5.15 -29.64 10.25
C GLU A 13 -4.87 -28.19 9.85
N PHE A 14 -3.71 -27.93 9.25
CA PHE A 14 -3.40 -26.60 8.71
C PHE A 14 -4.32 -26.26 7.53
N ALA A 15 -4.58 -27.21 6.63
CA ALA A 15 -5.48 -27.02 5.50
C ALA A 15 -6.91 -26.70 5.96
N GLU A 16 -7.42 -27.41 6.98
CA GLU A 16 -8.72 -27.12 7.59
C GLU A 16 -8.75 -25.73 8.24
N PHE A 17 -7.72 -25.38 9.00
CA PHE A 17 -7.56 -24.04 9.59
C PHE A 17 -7.54 -22.94 8.53
N ALA A 18 -6.79 -23.14 7.44
CA ALA A 18 -6.69 -22.19 6.34
C ALA A 18 -8.04 -22.00 5.64
N ALA A 19 -8.72 -23.10 5.31
CA ALA A 19 -10.04 -23.06 4.67
C ALA A 19 -11.08 -22.35 5.55
N GLY A 20 -11.13 -22.66 6.85
CA GLY A 20 -12.05 -22.02 7.79
C GLY A 20 -11.79 -20.52 7.95
N THR A 21 -10.51 -20.11 7.98
CA THR A 21 -10.12 -18.70 8.05
C THR A 21 -10.49 -17.96 6.76
N MET A 22 -10.28 -18.57 5.58
CA MET A 22 -10.72 -17.99 4.30
C MET A 22 -12.24 -17.83 4.22
N GLU A 23 -13.00 -18.82 4.70
CA GLU A 23 -14.46 -18.77 4.71
C GLU A 23 -15.00 -17.66 5.62
N GLU A 24 -14.39 -17.48 6.80
CA GLU A 24 -14.74 -16.41 7.74
C GLU A 24 -14.60 -15.03 7.08
N TRP A 25 -13.45 -14.79 6.44
CA TRP A 25 -13.11 -13.50 5.84
C TRP A 25 -13.50 -13.37 4.36
N LYS A 26 -14.29 -14.32 3.84
CA LYS A 26 -14.78 -14.35 2.45
C LYS A 26 -13.67 -14.19 1.41
N LEU A 27 -12.50 -14.79 1.65
CA LEU A 27 -11.38 -14.75 0.70
C LEU A 27 -11.55 -15.86 -0.35
N PRO A 28 -11.65 -15.54 -1.67
CA PRO A 28 -11.86 -16.56 -2.69
C PRO A 28 -10.66 -17.49 -2.91
N GLY A 29 -9.44 -16.97 -2.88
CA GLY A 29 -8.25 -17.78 -3.13
C GLY A 29 -6.94 -17.17 -2.64
N MET A 30 -6.01 -18.05 -2.30
CA MET A 30 -4.63 -17.69 -1.95
C MET A 30 -3.64 -18.78 -2.35
N SER A 31 -2.39 -18.38 -2.54
CA SER A 31 -1.23 -19.25 -2.66
C SER A 31 -0.26 -18.97 -1.52
N ILE A 32 0.34 -20.03 -0.97
CA ILE A 32 1.32 -19.96 0.12
C ILE A 32 2.58 -20.69 -0.32
N ALA A 33 3.75 -20.15 0.02
CA ALA A 33 5.00 -20.91 -0.02
C ALA A 33 5.83 -20.67 1.24
N VAL A 34 6.57 -21.71 1.64
CA VAL A 34 7.47 -21.73 2.80
C VAL A 34 8.86 -22.15 2.32
N VAL A 35 9.87 -21.36 2.68
CA VAL A 35 11.28 -21.73 2.61
C VAL A 35 11.71 -22.16 4.00
N ASP A 36 12.24 -23.37 4.14
CA ASP A 36 12.82 -23.87 5.40
C ASP A 36 14.14 -24.56 5.10
N GLY A 37 15.25 -23.84 5.33
CA GLY A 37 16.57 -24.28 4.91
C GLY A 37 16.69 -24.40 3.38
N ASP A 38 16.92 -25.63 2.92
CA ASP A 38 17.00 -25.96 1.49
C ASP A 38 15.64 -26.32 0.88
N ASP A 39 14.66 -26.69 1.70
CA ASP A 39 13.37 -27.15 1.25
C ASP A 39 12.44 -25.98 0.90
N VAL A 40 11.54 -26.23 -0.06
CA VAL A 40 10.46 -25.32 -0.43
C VAL A 40 9.18 -26.13 -0.44
N PHE A 41 8.20 -25.65 0.31
CA PHE A 41 6.84 -26.17 0.31
C PHE A 41 5.94 -25.11 -0.29
N SER A 42 4.94 -25.50 -1.08
CA SER A 42 3.95 -24.57 -1.61
C SER A 42 2.59 -25.23 -1.74
N GLU A 43 1.54 -24.50 -1.41
CA GLU A 43 0.16 -24.96 -1.52
C GLU A 43 -0.75 -23.81 -1.94
N SER A 44 -1.93 -24.11 -2.49
CA SER A 44 -2.94 -23.11 -2.83
C SER A 44 -4.34 -23.55 -2.44
N PHE A 45 -5.16 -22.57 -2.07
CA PHE A 45 -6.50 -22.78 -1.56
C PHE A 45 -7.49 -21.94 -2.35
N GLY A 46 -8.65 -22.51 -2.66
CA GLY A 46 -9.74 -21.81 -3.34
C GLY A 46 -9.47 -21.53 -4.82
N TYR A 47 -9.87 -20.35 -5.29
CA TYR A 47 -9.94 -20.01 -6.71
C TYR A 47 -9.06 -18.81 -7.08
N ALA A 48 -8.29 -18.94 -8.16
CA ALA A 48 -7.63 -17.81 -8.81
C ALA A 48 -8.64 -16.94 -9.55
N THR A 49 -9.71 -17.53 -10.10
CA THR A 49 -10.83 -16.83 -10.73
C THR A 49 -12.10 -17.64 -10.48
N LEU A 50 -13.07 -17.02 -9.83
CA LEU A 50 -14.36 -17.62 -9.55
C LEU A 50 -15.18 -17.81 -10.84
N PRO A 51 -16.00 -18.88 -10.93
CA PRO A 51 -16.06 -20.02 -10.00
C PRO A 51 -15.17 -21.20 -10.41
N ASP A 52 -14.50 -21.14 -11.56
CA ASP A 52 -14.03 -22.35 -12.25
C ASP A 52 -12.51 -22.58 -12.24
N ILE A 53 -11.70 -21.55 -11.95
CA ILE A 53 -10.24 -21.63 -12.03
C ILE A 53 -9.66 -21.71 -10.62
N THR A 54 -9.21 -22.91 -10.23
CA THR A 54 -8.56 -23.16 -8.94
C THR A 54 -7.23 -22.43 -8.84
N ALA A 55 -6.91 -21.93 -7.65
CA ALA A 55 -5.59 -21.36 -7.39
C ALA A 55 -4.51 -22.46 -7.40
N THR A 56 -3.33 -22.14 -7.90
CA THR A 56 -2.13 -22.99 -7.88
C THR A 56 -0.91 -22.17 -7.44
N PRO A 57 0.19 -22.82 -6.98
CA PRO A 57 1.41 -22.10 -6.62
C PRO A 57 2.00 -21.22 -7.74
N GLU A 58 1.71 -21.53 -9.01
CA GLU A 58 2.12 -20.78 -10.20
C GLU A 58 1.21 -19.60 -10.54
N THR A 59 0.01 -19.53 -9.94
CA THR A 59 -0.95 -18.45 -10.20
C THR A 59 -0.28 -17.09 -9.98
N LEU A 60 -0.50 -16.16 -10.90
CA LEU A 60 0.04 -14.81 -10.80
C LEU A 60 -0.91 -13.92 -10.00
N TRP A 61 -0.31 -13.13 -9.10
CA TRP A 61 -0.99 -12.17 -8.24
C TRP A 61 -0.23 -10.86 -8.26
N TYR A 62 -0.92 -9.74 -8.06
CA TYR A 62 -0.21 -8.50 -7.74
C TYR A 62 0.47 -8.64 -6.38
N GLY A 63 1.77 -8.36 -6.34
CA GLY A 63 2.54 -8.25 -5.11
C GLY A 63 2.27 -6.94 -4.36
N GLY A 64 1.73 -5.92 -5.03
CA GLY A 64 1.52 -4.62 -4.40
C GLY A 64 2.84 -4.05 -3.86
N SER A 65 2.78 -3.41 -2.69
CA SER A 65 3.94 -2.73 -2.09
C SER A 65 5.18 -3.57 -1.83
N THR A 66 5.13 -4.89 -1.94
CA THR A 66 6.34 -5.74 -1.90
C THR A 66 7.30 -5.43 -3.08
N THR A 67 6.79 -4.82 -4.15
CA THR A 67 7.56 -4.23 -5.26
C THR A 67 8.70 -3.32 -4.75
N LYS A 68 8.44 -2.58 -3.67
CA LYS A 68 9.38 -1.63 -3.07
C LYS A 68 10.71 -2.30 -2.70
N ALA A 69 10.66 -3.53 -2.19
CA ALA A 69 11.86 -4.31 -1.83
C ALA A 69 12.73 -4.66 -3.04
N PHE A 70 12.14 -4.87 -4.22
CA PHE A 70 12.90 -5.06 -5.46
C PHE A 70 13.53 -3.75 -5.92
N VAL A 71 12.79 -2.63 -5.83
CA VAL A 71 13.28 -1.29 -6.19
C VAL A 71 14.50 -0.90 -5.36
N THR A 72 14.41 -1.04 -4.03
CA THR A 72 15.53 -0.65 -3.15
C THR A 72 16.70 -1.61 -3.22
N ALA A 73 16.47 -2.91 -3.46
CA ALA A 73 17.55 -3.86 -3.71
C ALA A 73 18.30 -3.55 -5.03
N ALA A 74 17.57 -3.26 -6.10
CA ALA A 74 18.16 -2.86 -7.38
C ALA A 74 18.92 -1.54 -7.25
N LEU A 75 18.36 -0.53 -6.59
CA LEU A 75 19.05 0.74 -6.35
C LEU A 75 20.30 0.56 -5.47
N ALA A 76 20.26 -0.29 -4.45
CA ALA A 76 21.42 -0.65 -3.64
C ALA A 76 22.53 -1.28 -4.51
N HIS A 77 22.16 -2.18 -5.41
CA HIS A 77 23.08 -2.81 -6.35
C HIS A 77 23.70 -1.79 -7.31
N LEU A 78 22.92 -0.88 -7.89
CA LEU A 78 23.41 0.19 -8.77
C LEU A 78 24.35 1.17 -8.04
N ILE A 79 24.08 1.46 -6.77
CA ILE A 79 24.97 2.27 -5.91
C ILE A 79 26.30 1.54 -5.69
N GLU A 80 26.24 0.24 -5.39
CA GLU A 80 27.42 -0.56 -5.05
C GLU A 80 28.30 -0.87 -6.27
N SER A 81 27.71 -0.99 -7.46
CA SER A 81 28.46 -1.22 -8.71
C SER A 81 29.40 -0.07 -9.05
N LYS A 82 29.10 1.16 -8.58
CA LYS A 82 29.83 2.40 -8.87
C LYS A 82 29.92 2.74 -10.38
N GLU A 83 29.13 2.08 -11.21
CA GLU A 83 29.10 2.29 -12.66
C GLU A 83 28.43 3.62 -13.03
N TYR A 84 27.61 4.17 -12.13
CA TYR A 84 26.80 5.37 -12.37
C TYR A 84 27.34 6.56 -11.57
N PRO A 85 28.04 7.53 -12.20
CA PRO A 85 28.58 8.71 -11.51
C PRO A 85 27.52 9.56 -10.81
N ALA A 86 26.27 9.53 -11.29
CA ALA A 86 25.14 10.20 -10.65
C ALA A 86 24.86 9.67 -9.23
N LEU A 87 25.26 8.44 -8.93
CA LEU A 87 25.07 7.76 -7.64
C LEU A 87 26.36 7.74 -6.79
N SER A 88 27.35 8.60 -7.10
CA SER A 88 28.68 8.60 -6.43
C SER A 88 28.62 8.76 -4.91
N ASP A 89 27.60 9.45 -4.41
CA ASP A 89 27.42 9.72 -2.97
C ASP A 89 26.58 8.61 -2.30
N GLY A 90 26.29 7.53 -3.04
CA GLY A 90 25.47 6.41 -2.64
C GLY A 90 24.09 6.85 -2.13
N TRP A 91 23.70 6.32 -0.98
CA TRP A 91 22.43 6.65 -0.33
C TRP A 91 22.26 8.13 0.06
N GLN A 92 23.36 8.89 0.18
CA GLN A 92 23.32 10.32 0.49
C GLN A 92 23.13 11.21 -0.75
N THR A 93 23.12 10.61 -1.94
CA THR A 93 22.83 11.31 -3.20
C THR A 93 21.50 12.05 -3.09
N LYS A 94 21.51 13.35 -3.39
CA LYS A 94 20.30 14.18 -3.40
C LYS A 94 19.43 13.83 -4.59
N VAL A 95 18.13 13.66 -4.37
CA VAL A 95 17.18 13.33 -5.44
C VAL A 95 17.19 14.42 -6.53
N SER A 96 17.22 15.68 -6.10
CA SER A 96 17.31 16.85 -6.98
C SER A 96 18.62 16.95 -7.77
N ARG A 97 19.70 16.25 -7.40
CA ARG A 97 20.92 16.16 -8.23
C ARG A 97 20.69 15.33 -9.50
N ILE A 98 19.73 14.40 -9.46
CA ILE A 98 19.42 13.49 -10.56
C ILE A 98 18.27 14.02 -11.41
N ILE A 99 17.19 14.48 -10.75
CA ILE A 99 15.92 14.86 -11.42
C ILE A 99 15.45 16.26 -11.00
N ARG A 100 16.33 17.27 -11.07
CA ARG A 100 16.07 18.65 -10.57
C ARG A 100 14.77 19.28 -11.08
N GLU A 101 14.46 19.05 -12.35
CA GLU A 101 13.29 19.63 -13.03
C GLU A 101 11.97 19.01 -12.57
N ASP A 102 12.03 17.77 -12.08
CA ASP A 102 10.85 17.00 -11.69
C ASP A 102 10.64 17.03 -10.18
N PHE A 103 11.70 16.84 -9.40
CA PHE A 103 11.64 16.78 -7.94
C PHE A 103 11.76 18.17 -7.31
N VAL A 104 10.61 18.72 -6.93
CA VAL A 104 10.45 19.98 -6.18
C VAL A 104 9.39 19.76 -5.11
N THR A 105 9.65 20.22 -3.89
CA THR A 105 8.68 20.26 -2.79
C THR A 105 8.31 21.71 -2.48
N GLN A 106 7.31 21.94 -1.62
CA GLN A 106 6.98 23.30 -1.16
C GLN A 106 8.07 23.93 -0.26
N ASP A 107 9.02 23.13 0.21
CA ASP A 107 10.12 23.57 1.07
C ASP A 107 11.46 23.51 0.32
N ASP A 108 12.10 24.67 0.16
CA ASP A 108 13.36 24.79 -0.59
C ASP A 108 14.48 23.96 0.02
N TRP A 109 14.52 23.84 1.35
CA TRP A 109 15.55 23.03 2.00
C TRP A 109 15.35 21.56 1.66
N ALA A 110 14.13 21.04 1.80
CA ALA A 110 13.78 19.66 1.50
C ALA A 110 14.04 19.32 0.03
N THR A 111 13.66 20.20 -0.89
CA THR A 111 13.96 20.07 -2.33
C THR A 111 15.46 19.81 -2.58
N ASN A 112 16.33 20.52 -1.88
CA ASN A 112 17.78 20.43 -2.09
C ASN A 112 18.47 19.37 -1.20
N ASN A 113 17.79 18.83 -0.18
CA ASN A 113 18.43 18.00 0.85
C ASN A 113 17.87 16.60 1.03
N ILE A 114 16.67 16.29 0.51
CA ILE A 114 16.13 14.92 0.50
C ILE A 114 17.05 14.02 -0.32
N THR A 115 17.44 12.90 0.28
CA THR A 115 18.33 11.89 -0.33
C THR A 115 17.55 10.69 -0.85
N LEU A 116 18.24 9.82 -1.61
CA LEU A 116 17.72 8.51 -1.98
C LEU A 116 17.33 7.67 -0.74
N GLU A 117 18.13 7.74 0.33
CA GLU A 117 17.81 7.08 1.60
C GLU A 117 16.51 7.61 2.20
N ASP A 118 16.31 8.93 2.16
CA ASP A 118 15.14 9.56 2.76
C ASP A 118 13.83 9.10 2.09
N LEU A 119 13.84 8.93 0.75
CA LEU A 119 12.71 8.33 0.01
C LEU A 119 12.58 6.82 0.28
N ALA A 120 13.69 6.07 0.19
CA ALA A 120 13.68 4.60 0.31
C ALA A 120 13.30 4.10 1.71
N SER A 121 13.43 4.94 2.73
CA SER A 121 13.11 4.61 4.13
C SER A 121 11.98 5.44 4.73
N HIS A 122 11.14 6.08 3.88
CA HIS A 122 9.93 6.78 4.32
C HIS A 122 10.18 7.84 5.40
N ARG A 123 11.26 8.61 5.25
CA ARG A 123 11.68 9.62 6.22
C ARG A 123 11.92 10.99 5.57
N SER A 124 11.30 11.24 4.42
CA SER A 124 11.42 12.48 3.66
C SER A 124 10.60 13.63 4.26
N GLY A 125 9.65 13.34 5.15
CA GLY A 125 8.67 14.31 5.64
C GLY A 125 7.51 14.58 4.67
N LEU A 126 7.53 14.00 3.47
CA LEU A 126 6.43 14.08 2.50
C LEU A 126 5.30 13.13 2.92
N SER A 127 4.08 13.64 3.03
CA SER A 127 2.90 12.79 3.24
C SER A 127 2.57 12.00 1.97
N ASN A 128 1.97 10.82 2.15
CA ASN A 128 1.34 10.08 1.07
C ASN A 128 0.11 10.84 0.58
N ASN A 129 -0.05 11.00 -0.73
CA ASN A 129 -1.15 11.74 -1.35
C ASN A 129 -1.76 10.93 -2.51
N ASP A 130 -2.06 9.65 -2.25
CA ASP A 130 -2.60 8.70 -3.24
C ASP A 130 -3.82 9.24 -4.02
N ALA A 131 -4.67 10.04 -3.37
CA ALA A 131 -5.83 10.71 -3.99
C ALA A 131 -5.46 11.77 -5.06
N GLY A 132 -4.19 12.19 -5.12
CA GLY A 132 -3.64 13.11 -6.10
C GLY A 132 -2.95 12.42 -7.28
N ILE A 133 -2.86 11.09 -7.29
CA ILE A 133 -2.28 10.33 -8.41
C ILE A 133 -3.32 10.20 -9.52
N ARG A 134 -3.31 11.14 -10.45
CA ARG A 134 -4.24 11.16 -11.59
C ARG A 134 -3.83 10.15 -12.66
N LEU A 135 -4.80 9.57 -13.36
CA LEU A 135 -4.59 8.69 -14.50
C LEU A 135 -4.39 9.50 -15.80
N HIS A 136 -5.11 10.62 -15.91
CA HIS A 136 -5.08 11.51 -17.07
C HIS A 136 -5.20 12.97 -16.64
N GLU A 137 -4.65 13.87 -17.44
CA GLU A 137 -4.86 15.31 -17.35
C GLU A 137 -4.84 15.90 -18.77
N ASP A 138 -5.85 16.71 -19.10
CA ASP A 138 -6.01 17.35 -20.41
C ASP A 138 -5.91 16.36 -21.60
N GLY A 139 -6.48 15.17 -21.44
CA GLY A 139 -6.49 14.11 -22.46
C GLY A 139 -5.16 13.35 -22.60
N ARG A 140 -4.14 13.68 -21.81
CA ARG A 140 -2.85 12.98 -21.78
C ARG A 140 -2.79 12.02 -20.60
N LYS A 141 -2.26 10.82 -20.82
CA LYS A 141 -1.96 9.85 -19.75
C LYS A 141 -0.86 10.38 -18.84
N TRP A 142 -1.06 10.23 -17.53
CA TRP A 142 -0.06 10.53 -16.52
C TRP A 142 1.05 9.48 -16.46
N THR A 143 2.24 9.94 -16.10
CA THR A 143 3.46 9.13 -15.97
C THR A 143 4.03 9.27 -14.56
N ILE A 144 4.98 8.41 -14.17
CA ILE A 144 5.72 8.56 -12.91
C ILE A 144 6.43 9.91 -12.76
N ARG A 145 6.76 10.57 -13.88
CA ARG A 145 7.32 11.93 -13.89
C ARG A 145 6.30 12.96 -13.43
N ASP A 146 5.04 12.78 -13.80
CA ASP A 146 3.95 13.65 -13.36
C ASP A 146 3.70 13.49 -11.85
N ILE A 147 3.79 12.26 -11.33
CA ILE A 147 3.73 12.00 -9.87
C ILE A 147 4.85 12.75 -9.14
N ALA A 148 6.10 12.60 -9.58
CA ALA A 148 7.24 13.28 -8.95
C ALA A 148 7.09 14.81 -9.00
N ARG A 149 6.57 15.35 -10.11
CA ARG A 149 6.28 16.79 -10.23
C ARG A 149 5.17 17.25 -9.31
N ASN A 150 4.15 16.42 -9.09
CA ASN A 150 2.99 16.76 -8.29
C ASN A 150 3.32 16.95 -6.80
N LEU A 151 4.45 16.39 -6.33
CA LEU A 151 4.95 16.58 -4.95
C LEU A 151 5.11 18.06 -4.54
N ARG A 152 5.31 18.96 -5.51
CA ARG A 152 5.38 20.42 -5.25
C ARG A 152 4.07 21.02 -4.73
N ASN A 153 2.97 20.31 -4.86
CA ASN A 153 1.64 20.78 -4.50
C ASN A 153 1.22 20.35 -3.09
N PHE A 154 2.06 19.60 -2.37
CA PHE A 154 1.75 19.10 -1.04
C PHE A 154 2.74 19.63 0.01
N PRO A 155 2.26 19.99 1.21
CA PRO A 155 3.13 20.40 2.31
C PRO A 155 3.87 19.19 2.88
N LEU A 156 4.97 19.46 3.58
CA LEU A 156 5.59 18.45 4.45
C LEU A 156 4.69 18.19 5.66
N GLU A 157 4.54 16.93 6.03
CA GLU A 157 3.84 16.50 7.25
C GLU A 157 4.73 16.63 8.49
N SER A 158 6.04 16.45 8.32
CA SER A 158 7.03 16.57 9.37
C SER A 158 8.37 17.04 8.80
N GLN A 159 9.28 17.43 9.68
CA GLN A 159 10.65 17.71 9.26
C GLN A 159 11.29 16.43 8.71
N PRO A 160 12.09 16.50 7.64
CA PRO A 160 12.74 15.31 7.11
C PRO A 160 13.57 14.61 8.20
N ARG A 161 13.48 13.29 8.25
CA ARG A 161 14.20 12.35 9.13
C ARG A 161 13.73 12.31 10.59
N THR A 162 12.68 13.04 10.97
CA THR A 162 12.16 12.99 12.35
C THR A 162 11.15 11.88 12.57
N ASN A 163 10.35 11.55 11.54
CA ASN A 163 9.25 10.60 11.63
C ASN A 163 9.25 9.65 10.44
N PHE A 164 8.77 8.43 10.66
CA PHE A 164 8.37 7.52 9.59
C PHE A 164 7.02 7.99 9.02
N SER A 165 6.94 8.20 7.71
CA SER A 165 5.70 8.48 6.98
C SER A 165 5.73 7.72 5.64
N TYR A 166 4.98 6.61 5.60
CA TYR A 166 4.88 5.76 4.43
C TYR A 166 4.37 6.57 3.23
N ASN A 167 4.99 6.43 2.06
CA ASN A 167 4.70 7.29 0.91
C ASN A 167 4.91 6.53 -0.43
N ASN A 168 3.85 6.39 -1.22
CA ASN A 168 3.88 5.73 -2.53
C ASN A 168 4.52 6.61 -3.61
N GLU A 169 4.25 7.91 -3.62
CA GLU A 169 4.84 8.85 -4.59
C GLU A 169 6.38 8.89 -4.50
N ALA A 170 6.93 8.70 -3.30
CA ALA A 170 8.36 8.59 -3.07
C ALA A 170 8.96 7.40 -3.84
N TYR A 171 8.23 6.28 -3.94
CA TYR A 171 8.69 5.11 -4.68
C TYR A 171 8.47 5.24 -6.19
N ALA A 172 7.39 5.89 -6.64
CA ALA A 172 7.28 6.29 -8.04
C ALA A 172 8.42 7.25 -8.45
N THR A 173 8.83 8.14 -7.55
CA THR A 173 9.99 9.01 -7.74
C THR A 173 11.30 8.22 -7.79
N LEU A 174 11.47 7.19 -6.95
CA LEU A 174 12.63 6.29 -7.03
C LEU A 174 12.67 5.50 -8.35
N SER A 175 11.53 5.08 -8.89
CA SER A 175 11.46 4.52 -10.25
C SER A 175 12.01 5.50 -11.27
N LEU A 176 11.56 6.76 -11.23
CA LEU A 176 12.02 7.81 -12.16
C LEU A 176 13.52 8.06 -12.03
N VAL A 177 14.05 8.04 -10.80
CA VAL A 177 15.50 8.14 -10.55
C VAL A 177 16.25 6.99 -11.22
N ILE A 178 15.82 5.75 -11.02
CA ILE A 178 16.45 4.57 -11.62
C ILE A 178 16.43 4.66 -13.14
N GLU A 179 15.28 5.00 -13.73
CA GLU A 179 15.14 5.15 -15.18
C GLU A 179 16.01 6.29 -15.74
N THR A 180 16.13 7.40 -15.02
CA THR A 180 16.97 8.54 -15.41
C THR A 180 18.45 8.18 -15.35
N VAL A 181 18.88 7.45 -14.33
CA VAL A 181 20.29 7.07 -14.14
C VAL A 181 20.73 6.00 -15.14
N THR A 182 19.87 5.01 -15.38
CA THR A 182 20.20 3.84 -16.21
C THR A 182 19.86 4.03 -17.69
N GLY A 183 18.92 4.92 -18.00
CA GLY A 183 18.33 5.04 -19.35
C GLY A 183 17.44 3.86 -19.74
N LYS A 184 17.14 2.95 -18.79
CA LYS A 184 16.32 1.74 -19.00
C LYS A 184 15.00 1.87 -18.26
N TRP A 185 13.96 1.20 -18.75
CA TRP A 185 12.71 1.09 -18.02
C TRP A 185 12.90 0.31 -16.72
N LEU A 186 12.21 0.67 -15.63
CA LEU A 186 12.36 0.01 -14.33
C LEU A 186 12.17 -1.52 -14.43
N ARG A 187 11.21 -1.99 -15.23
CA ARG A 187 11.01 -3.43 -15.51
C ARG A 187 12.32 -4.12 -15.90
N ASP A 188 13.05 -3.52 -16.83
CA ASP A 188 14.28 -4.10 -17.36
C ASP A 188 15.41 -4.10 -16.34
N VAL A 189 15.51 -3.02 -15.54
CA VAL A 189 16.50 -2.95 -14.45
C VAL A 189 16.23 -4.04 -13.40
N LEU A 190 14.98 -4.22 -12.97
CA LEU A 190 14.62 -5.26 -12.00
C LEU A 190 14.87 -6.66 -12.56
N ARG A 191 14.54 -6.86 -13.84
CA ARG A 191 14.75 -8.14 -14.52
C ARG A 191 16.23 -8.52 -14.60
N GLU A 192 17.07 -7.61 -15.11
CA GLU A 192 18.51 -7.84 -15.27
C GLU A 192 19.23 -7.97 -13.92
N THR A 193 18.82 -7.19 -12.91
CA THR A 193 19.52 -7.13 -11.62
C THR A 193 19.13 -8.27 -10.68
N ILE A 194 17.86 -8.71 -10.71
CA ILE A 194 17.30 -9.61 -9.70
C ILE A 194 16.63 -10.82 -10.35
N TRP A 195 15.66 -10.61 -11.25
CA TRP A 195 14.76 -11.70 -11.65
C TRP A 195 15.44 -12.75 -12.50
N GLU A 196 16.13 -12.35 -13.58
CA GLU A 196 16.86 -13.28 -14.46
C GLU A 196 17.96 -14.05 -13.70
N PRO A 197 18.86 -13.39 -12.91
CA PRO A 197 19.88 -14.12 -12.16
C PRO A 197 19.33 -15.11 -11.12
N LEU A 198 18.14 -14.85 -10.58
CA LEU A 198 17.47 -15.75 -9.64
C LEU A 198 16.56 -16.77 -10.32
N GLY A 199 16.36 -16.67 -11.64
CA GLY A 199 15.43 -17.50 -12.40
C GLY A 199 13.95 -17.26 -12.07
N MET A 200 13.60 -16.03 -11.69
CA MET A 200 12.22 -15.59 -11.45
C MET A 200 11.53 -15.28 -12.79
N ASN A 201 11.19 -16.34 -13.54
CA ASN A 201 10.72 -16.24 -14.93
C ASN A 201 9.25 -15.87 -15.06
N SER A 202 8.49 -15.89 -13.96
CA SER A 202 7.05 -15.62 -13.90
C SER A 202 6.80 -14.37 -13.07
N THR A 203 7.67 -13.37 -13.22
CA THR A 203 7.65 -12.10 -12.51
C THR A 203 7.67 -10.94 -13.50
N TYR A 204 6.71 -10.03 -13.36
CA TYR A 204 6.42 -8.99 -14.33
C TYR A 204 6.24 -7.63 -13.65
N LEU A 205 6.53 -6.54 -14.38
CA LEU A 205 6.11 -5.17 -14.02
C LEU A 205 5.11 -4.59 -15.01
N ASP A 206 4.82 -5.32 -16.08
CA ASP A 206 3.87 -4.94 -17.12
C ASP A 206 2.62 -5.82 -17.03
N LEU A 207 1.45 -5.20 -17.00
CA LEU A 207 0.19 -5.92 -16.89
C LEU A 207 -0.11 -6.75 -18.14
N GLN A 208 0.27 -6.26 -19.32
CA GLN A 208 -0.01 -6.99 -20.55
C GLN A 208 0.90 -8.21 -20.67
N GLU A 209 2.19 -8.10 -20.32
CA GLU A 209 3.08 -9.26 -20.23
C GLU A 209 2.55 -10.32 -19.26
N ALA A 210 2.04 -9.91 -18.10
CA ALA A 210 1.45 -10.85 -17.14
C ALA A 210 0.15 -11.50 -17.64
N LYS A 211 -0.62 -10.83 -18.50
CA LYS A 211 -1.84 -11.38 -19.13
C LYS A 211 -1.52 -12.35 -20.26
N ASP A 212 -0.42 -12.10 -20.97
CA ASP A 212 0.04 -12.91 -22.10
C ASP A 212 0.95 -14.07 -21.65
N ALA A 213 1.27 -14.14 -20.36
CA ALA A 213 2.03 -15.19 -19.73
C ALA A 213 1.34 -16.57 -19.80
N PRO A 214 2.10 -17.68 -19.75
CA PRO A 214 1.52 -19.02 -19.68
C PRO A 214 0.84 -19.30 -18.34
N GLU A 215 1.27 -18.65 -17.25
CA GLU A 215 0.61 -18.74 -15.95
C GLU A 215 -0.68 -17.91 -15.90
N HIS A 216 -1.66 -18.37 -15.11
CA HIS A 216 -2.95 -17.68 -14.99
C HIS A 216 -2.84 -16.46 -14.08
N LEU A 217 -3.19 -15.27 -14.60
CA LEU A 217 -3.35 -14.06 -13.79
C LEU A 217 -4.69 -14.06 -13.06
N SER A 218 -4.62 -14.09 -11.73
CA SER A 218 -5.81 -14.08 -10.87
C SER A 218 -6.66 -12.82 -11.01
N THR A 219 -7.97 -13.00 -10.84
CA THR A 219 -8.94 -11.91 -10.73
C THR A 219 -9.06 -11.51 -9.26
N GLY A 220 -9.02 -10.20 -8.97
CA GLY A 220 -9.27 -9.68 -7.62
C GLY A 220 -10.75 -9.57 -7.31
N TYR A 221 -11.12 -9.73 -6.04
CA TYR A 221 -12.51 -9.70 -5.60
C TYR A 221 -12.70 -8.90 -4.32
N TYR A 222 -13.92 -8.39 -4.12
CA TYR A 222 -14.44 -8.04 -2.79
C TYR A 222 -15.74 -8.81 -2.53
N TRP A 223 -16.08 -8.95 -1.25
CA TRP A 223 -17.38 -9.48 -0.84
C TRP A 223 -18.38 -8.34 -0.70
N ASP A 224 -19.48 -8.41 -1.43
CA ASP A 224 -20.63 -7.51 -1.28
C ASP A 224 -21.55 -8.09 -0.19
N PRO A 225 -21.67 -7.44 0.99
CA PRO A 225 -22.52 -7.94 2.07
C PRO A 225 -24.02 -7.82 1.76
N ALA A 226 -24.43 -6.87 0.91
CA ALA A 226 -25.82 -6.63 0.56
C ALA A 226 -26.32 -7.69 -0.43
N GLU A 227 -25.54 -7.97 -1.47
CA GLU A 227 -25.86 -8.99 -2.48
C GLU A 227 -25.41 -10.39 -2.07
N LYS A 228 -24.58 -10.50 -1.01
CA LYS A 228 -24.01 -11.75 -0.49
C LYS A 228 -23.27 -12.54 -1.59
N CYS A 229 -22.47 -11.83 -2.37
CA CYS A 229 -21.72 -12.40 -3.48
C CYS A 229 -20.34 -11.74 -3.61
N HIS A 230 -19.44 -12.37 -4.35
CA HIS A 230 -18.17 -11.76 -4.73
C HIS A 230 -18.32 -10.94 -6.02
N LYS A 231 -17.75 -9.73 -6.02
CA LYS A 231 -17.69 -8.86 -7.19
C LYS A 231 -16.24 -8.66 -7.62
N SER A 232 -15.97 -8.71 -8.92
CA SER A 232 -14.61 -8.57 -9.45
C SER A 232 -14.14 -7.12 -9.38
N ILE A 233 -12.86 -6.93 -9.07
CA ILE A 233 -12.20 -5.63 -9.01
C ILE A 233 -11.31 -5.47 -10.25
N GLU A 234 -11.36 -4.30 -10.87
CA GLU A 234 -10.48 -3.96 -11.99
C GLU A 234 -9.02 -3.89 -11.52
N GLN A 235 -8.12 -4.44 -12.32
CA GLN A 235 -6.68 -4.40 -12.08
C GLN A 235 -6.16 -2.96 -12.25
N LEU A 236 -5.27 -2.54 -11.35
CA LEU A 236 -4.64 -1.22 -11.45
C LEU A 236 -3.66 -1.17 -12.63
N PRO A 237 -3.51 -0.01 -13.30
CA PRO A 237 -2.48 0.16 -14.32
C PRO A 237 -1.07 0.11 -13.72
N THR A 238 -0.24 -0.83 -14.20
CA THR A 238 1.11 -1.05 -13.67
C THR A 238 2.10 0.05 -14.03
N ASP A 239 1.89 0.77 -15.14
CA ASP A 239 2.83 1.77 -15.63
C ASP A 239 2.90 3.03 -14.75
N ILE A 240 1.77 3.42 -14.15
CA ILE A 240 1.73 4.53 -13.18
C ILE A 240 1.98 4.06 -11.74
N LEU A 241 1.53 2.84 -11.39
CA LEU A 241 1.80 2.25 -10.07
C LEU A 241 3.31 1.98 -9.87
N SER A 242 3.98 1.54 -10.95
CA SER A 242 5.43 1.40 -11.05
C SER A 242 6.07 0.75 -9.81
N GLY A 243 7.26 1.20 -9.41
CA GLY A 243 8.01 0.76 -8.25
C GLY A 243 7.29 0.90 -6.90
N ALA A 244 6.15 1.60 -6.82
CA ALA A 244 5.37 1.67 -5.59
C ALA A 244 4.57 0.38 -5.34
N GLY A 245 4.15 -0.35 -6.38
CA GLY A 245 3.31 -1.53 -6.17
C GLY A 245 3.00 -2.44 -7.37
N ALA A 246 3.67 -2.28 -8.51
CA ALA A 246 3.25 -2.87 -9.77
C ALA A 246 3.71 -4.32 -10.03
N ILE A 247 4.50 -4.94 -9.14
CA ILE A 247 5.00 -6.29 -9.40
C ILE A 247 3.83 -7.28 -9.46
N ILE A 248 3.88 -8.17 -10.45
CA ILE A 248 2.98 -9.31 -10.60
C ILE A 248 3.85 -10.56 -10.61
N SER A 249 3.55 -11.53 -9.75
CA SER A 249 4.39 -12.72 -9.57
C SER A 249 3.60 -13.86 -8.94
N ASN A 250 4.22 -15.03 -8.85
CA ASN A 250 3.72 -16.16 -8.07
C ASN A 250 4.56 -16.44 -6.81
N VAL A 251 4.09 -17.33 -5.94
CA VAL A 251 4.78 -17.63 -4.67
C VAL A 251 6.11 -18.34 -4.88
N LEU A 252 6.22 -19.14 -5.95
CA LEU A 252 7.44 -19.89 -6.27
C LEU A 252 8.60 -18.96 -6.61
N ASP A 253 8.38 -17.91 -7.38
CA ASP A 253 9.40 -16.90 -7.68
C ASP A 253 9.81 -16.12 -6.44
N TYR A 254 8.86 -15.77 -5.57
CA TYR A 254 9.20 -15.17 -4.27
C TYR A 254 10.06 -16.08 -3.39
N THR A 255 9.94 -17.40 -3.47
CA THR A 255 10.84 -18.29 -2.72
C THR A 255 12.31 -18.17 -3.17
N LYS A 256 12.55 -17.92 -4.47
CA LYS A 256 13.89 -17.70 -5.02
C LYS A 256 14.46 -16.38 -4.47
N TRP A 257 13.62 -15.34 -4.42
CA TRP A 257 13.97 -14.07 -3.80
C TRP A 257 14.29 -14.21 -2.31
N ILE A 258 13.45 -14.90 -1.55
CA ILE A 258 13.67 -15.15 -0.12
C ILE A 258 14.96 -15.96 0.12
N LYS A 259 15.20 -17.02 -0.65
CA LYS A 259 16.44 -17.80 -0.55
C LYS A 259 17.68 -16.92 -0.79
N CYS A 260 17.63 -15.99 -1.75
CA CYS A 260 18.69 -15.00 -1.96
C CYS A 260 18.93 -14.15 -0.70
N LEU A 261 17.86 -13.60 -0.11
CA LEU A 261 17.92 -12.77 1.09
C LEU A 261 18.44 -13.51 2.32
N LEU A 262 17.93 -14.72 2.59
CA LEU A 262 18.35 -15.56 3.73
C LEU A 262 19.85 -15.88 3.64
N ARG A 263 20.29 -16.34 2.46
CA ARG A 263 21.66 -16.83 2.20
C ARG A 263 22.66 -15.73 1.93
N GLN A 264 22.20 -14.49 1.80
CA GLN A 264 23.02 -13.36 1.36
C GLN A 264 23.75 -13.67 0.05
N GLY A 265 23.03 -14.30 -0.88
CA GLY A 265 23.54 -14.87 -2.12
C GLY A 265 23.55 -13.90 -3.30
N ALA A 266 24.18 -14.34 -4.39
CA ALA A 266 24.13 -13.67 -5.68
C ALA A 266 22.66 -13.56 -6.18
N PRO A 267 22.31 -12.54 -6.98
CA PRO A 267 23.20 -11.56 -7.63
C PRO A 267 23.67 -10.41 -6.74
N LEU A 268 23.14 -10.30 -5.52
CA LEU A 268 23.45 -9.18 -4.64
C LEU A 268 24.74 -9.42 -3.85
N SER A 269 25.57 -8.37 -3.72
CA SER A 269 26.79 -8.45 -2.92
C SER A 269 26.48 -8.50 -1.42
N LYS A 270 27.44 -8.95 -0.61
CA LYS A 270 27.31 -8.93 0.86
C LYS A 270 27.03 -7.53 1.41
N GLN A 271 27.55 -6.48 0.75
CA GLN A 271 27.29 -5.11 1.16
C GLN A 271 25.84 -4.70 0.88
N VAL A 272 25.27 -5.11 -0.26
CA VAL A 272 23.85 -4.89 -0.56
C VAL A 272 22.96 -5.63 0.44
N HIS A 273 23.26 -6.88 0.77
CA HIS A 273 22.50 -7.63 1.80
C HIS A 273 22.57 -6.96 3.18
N LYS A 274 23.74 -6.44 3.57
CA LYS A 274 23.89 -5.66 4.80
C LYS A 274 23.05 -4.38 4.77
N ASP A 275 22.97 -3.71 3.63
CA ASP A 275 22.19 -2.50 3.46
C ASP A 275 20.68 -2.77 3.54
N ILE A 276 20.20 -3.87 2.94
CA ILE A 276 18.80 -4.32 3.00
C ILE A 276 18.37 -4.57 4.45
N ARG A 277 19.23 -5.24 5.24
CA ARG A 277 18.95 -5.59 6.64
C ARG A 277 19.09 -4.42 7.62
N ARG A 278 19.70 -3.30 7.22
CA ARG A 278 20.00 -2.19 8.13
C ARG A 278 18.74 -1.34 8.40
N PRO A 279 18.29 -1.19 9.66
CA PRO A 279 17.23 -0.24 9.98
C PRO A 279 17.69 1.21 9.75
N ARG A 280 16.77 2.05 9.31
CA ARG A 280 17.00 3.45 8.90
C ARG A 280 16.16 4.44 9.71
N ILE A 281 15.00 3.99 10.22
CA ILE A 281 14.09 4.78 11.06
C ILE A 281 13.24 3.87 11.96
N VAL A 282 12.74 4.40 13.06
CA VAL A 282 11.73 3.74 13.91
C VAL A 282 10.35 4.03 13.32
N ASP A 283 9.58 2.98 13.06
CA ASP A 283 8.19 3.07 12.62
C ASP A 283 7.26 3.13 13.84
N ASN A 284 7.37 2.14 14.73
CA ASN A 284 6.64 2.10 16.00
C ASN A 284 7.60 1.83 17.16
N PRO A 285 7.77 2.78 18.11
CA PRO A 285 8.64 2.59 19.27
C PRO A 285 8.06 1.66 20.33
N ASP A 286 6.77 1.30 20.24
CA ASP A 286 6.08 0.49 21.24
C ASP A 286 5.80 -0.93 20.70
N PRO A 287 6.04 -1.98 21.51
CA PRO A 287 5.62 -3.35 21.17
C PRO A 287 4.11 -3.43 20.91
N ALA A 288 3.72 -4.07 19.82
CA ALA A 288 2.33 -4.22 19.41
C ALA A 288 2.09 -5.53 18.66
N HIS A 289 0.85 -6.03 18.66
CA HIS A 289 0.43 -7.20 17.88
C HIS A 289 1.32 -8.45 18.07
N GLY A 290 1.81 -8.66 19.31
CA GLY A 290 2.71 -9.75 19.63
C GLY A 290 4.07 -9.68 18.92
N THR A 291 4.54 -8.47 18.64
CA THR A 291 5.88 -8.15 18.11
C THR A 291 6.54 -7.07 18.97
N ASP A 292 7.86 -6.94 18.86
CA ASP A 292 8.63 -5.88 19.53
C ASP A 292 8.63 -4.58 18.69
N ILE A 293 9.43 -3.58 19.08
CA ILE A 293 9.67 -2.32 18.36
C ILE A 293 9.78 -2.56 16.85
N SER A 294 9.01 -1.80 16.08
CA SER A 294 9.01 -1.84 14.62
C SER A 294 9.98 -0.82 14.06
N LEU A 295 10.95 -1.29 13.27
CA LEU A 295 11.91 -0.47 12.55
C LEU A 295 11.67 -0.60 11.04
N TYR A 296 12.01 0.42 10.27
CA TYR A 296 11.96 0.36 8.81
C TYR A 296 13.34 0.58 8.18
N GLY A 297 13.64 -0.20 7.15
CA GLY A 297 14.90 -0.18 6.41
C GLY A 297 14.71 0.14 4.93
N LEU A 298 15.40 -0.61 4.07
CA LEU A 298 15.20 -0.57 2.63
C LEU A 298 14.01 -1.45 2.24
N SER A 299 12.81 -0.90 2.39
CA SER A 299 11.55 -1.59 2.08
C SER A 299 11.29 -2.87 2.86
N TRP A 300 11.80 -2.96 4.09
CA TRP A 300 11.50 -4.03 5.02
C TRP A 300 11.22 -3.44 6.38
N TRP A 301 10.09 -3.84 6.97
CA TRP A 301 9.94 -3.74 8.41
C TRP A 301 10.83 -4.78 9.07
N ARG A 302 11.40 -4.41 10.22
CA ARG A 302 12.21 -5.28 11.07
C ARG A 302 11.68 -5.18 12.49
N THR A 303 11.30 -6.33 13.04
CA THR A 303 10.85 -6.48 14.43
C THR A 303 11.36 -7.83 14.98
N SER A 304 10.82 -8.30 16.10
CA SER A 304 11.02 -9.65 16.60
C SER A 304 9.71 -10.34 16.98
N ILE A 305 9.67 -11.67 16.83
CA ILE A 305 8.61 -12.56 17.32
C ILE A 305 9.28 -13.62 18.20
N ASP A 306 8.84 -13.73 19.45
CA ASP A 306 9.43 -14.62 20.46
C ASP A 306 10.97 -14.53 20.57
N GLY A 307 11.53 -13.33 20.35
CA GLY A 307 12.97 -13.08 20.40
C GLY A 307 13.73 -13.35 19.09
N HIS A 308 13.08 -13.83 18.05
CA HIS A 308 13.68 -14.04 16.73
C HIS A 308 13.47 -12.82 15.83
N VAL A 309 14.52 -12.37 15.14
CA VAL A 309 14.44 -11.22 14.23
C VAL A 309 13.62 -11.61 13.01
N VAL A 310 12.64 -10.78 12.68
CA VAL A 310 11.76 -10.96 11.52
C VAL A 310 11.88 -9.74 10.64
N TYR A 311 12.10 -9.99 9.35
CA TYR A 311 11.90 -9.00 8.31
C TYR A 311 10.61 -9.29 7.58
N TRP A 312 9.78 -8.28 7.38
CA TRP A 312 8.51 -8.48 6.70
C TRP A 312 8.10 -7.27 5.87
N HIS A 313 7.25 -7.52 4.88
CA HIS A 313 6.60 -6.47 4.11
C HIS A 313 5.24 -6.94 3.60
N SER A 314 4.21 -6.13 3.83
CA SER A 314 2.88 -6.32 3.27
C SER A 314 2.77 -5.60 1.93
N GLY A 315 1.94 -6.12 1.04
CA GLY A 315 1.60 -5.49 -0.22
C GLY A 315 0.10 -5.54 -0.44
N SER A 316 -0.47 -4.47 -0.95
CA SER A 316 -1.89 -4.43 -1.29
C SER A 316 -2.10 -3.58 -2.52
N THR A 317 -2.99 -4.05 -3.38
CA THR A 317 -3.70 -3.25 -4.38
C THR A 317 -5.18 -3.26 -4.01
N THR A 318 -6.04 -2.61 -4.80
CA THR A 318 -7.49 -2.78 -4.65
C THR A 318 -7.92 -4.25 -4.81
N ALA A 319 -7.19 -5.02 -5.62
CA ALA A 319 -7.58 -6.33 -6.10
C ALA A 319 -6.86 -7.50 -5.38
N HIS A 320 -5.68 -7.27 -4.82
CA HIS A 320 -4.80 -8.35 -4.35
C HIS A 320 -4.04 -7.99 -3.07
N GLY A 321 -3.66 -9.03 -2.33
CA GLY A 321 -2.82 -8.91 -1.14
C GLY A 321 -1.60 -9.82 -1.21
N ALA A 322 -0.44 -9.30 -0.80
CA ALA A 322 0.78 -10.06 -0.58
C ALA A 322 1.33 -9.88 0.85
N LEU A 323 1.91 -10.91 1.45
CA LEU A 323 2.62 -10.79 2.72
C LEU A 323 3.84 -11.68 2.70
N ILE A 324 5.00 -11.11 3.00
CA ILE A 324 6.27 -11.82 3.03
C ILE A 324 6.93 -11.65 4.39
N TYR A 325 7.35 -12.76 4.97
CA TYR A 325 8.14 -12.84 6.20
C TYR A 325 9.42 -13.63 5.91
N TRP A 326 10.55 -13.21 6.47
CA TRP A 326 11.77 -14.01 6.49
C TRP A 326 12.58 -13.77 7.77
N LEU A 327 13.11 -14.87 8.30
CA LEU A 327 13.80 -14.98 9.58
C LEU A 327 15.21 -15.52 9.31
N PRO A 328 16.22 -14.65 9.19
CA PRO A 328 17.57 -15.06 8.80
C PRO A 328 18.21 -16.08 9.74
N GLU A 329 17.98 -15.94 11.04
CA GLU A 329 18.55 -16.79 12.08
C GLU A 329 17.95 -18.21 12.05
N GLU A 330 16.74 -18.35 11.49
CA GLU A 330 16.03 -19.61 11.37
C GLU A 330 16.14 -20.25 9.97
N ASP A 331 16.80 -19.57 9.03
CA ASP A 331 16.82 -19.91 7.59
C ASP A 331 15.40 -20.19 7.05
N TYR A 332 14.45 -19.35 7.48
CA TYR A 332 13.02 -19.57 7.27
C TYR A 332 12.34 -18.37 6.60
N GLY A 333 11.36 -18.62 5.72
CA GLY A 333 10.55 -17.56 5.15
C GLY A 333 9.20 -18.04 4.64
N VAL A 334 8.24 -17.13 4.61
CA VAL A 334 6.85 -17.41 4.22
C VAL A 334 6.38 -16.35 3.24
N VAL A 335 5.69 -16.77 2.19
CA VAL A 335 5.04 -15.92 1.19
C VAL A 335 3.58 -16.29 1.16
N VAL A 336 2.69 -15.30 1.22
CA VAL A 336 1.27 -15.46 0.96
C VAL A 336 0.82 -14.44 -0.07
N LEU A 337 0.19 -14.89 -1.16
CA LEU A 337 -0.41 -14.05 -2.19
C LEU A 337 -1.90 -14.41 -2.33
N ALA A 338 -2.77 -13.42 -2.49
CA ALA A 338 -4.21 -13.63 -2.46
C ALA A 338 -4.97 -12.63 -3.35
N ASN A 339 -6.19 -13.00 -3.79
CA ASN A 339 -7.09 -12.14 -4.57
C ASN A 339 -8.00 -11.23 -3.73
N HIS A 340 -7.58 -10.95 -2.50
CA HIS A 340 -8.04 -9.80 -1.74
C HIS A 340 -6.98 -9.48 -0.68
N PRO A 341 -6.71 -8.20 -0.40
CA PRO A 341 -5.91 -7.76 0.76
C PRO A 341 -6.59 -8.02 2.12
N SER A 342 -6.75 -9.30 2.46
CA SER A 342 -7.45 -9.80 3.65
C SER A 342 -6.51 -10.02 4.86
N PRO A 343 -7.02 -9.90 6.11
CA PRO A 343 -6.30 -10.30 7.33
C PRO A 343 -5.89 -11.78 7.37
N VAL A 344 -6.53 -12.64 6.56
CA VAL A 344 -6.17 -14.06 6.41
C VAL A 344 -4.67 -14.22 6.23
N ARG A 345 -4.02 -13.37 5.43
CA ARG A 345 -2.58 -13.45 5.15
C ARG A 345 -1.74 -13.43 6.43
N GLU A 346 -2.02 -12.50 7.33
CA GLU A 346 -1.27 -12.37 8.58
C GLU A 346 -1.59 -13.52 9.54
N ILE A 347 -2.85 -13.93 9.66
CA ILE A 347 -3.28 -15.06 10.48
C ILE A 347 -2.51 -16.34 10.06
N ILE A 348 -2.46 -16.61 8.76
CA ILE A 348 -1.75 -17.75 8.17
C ILE A 348 -0.24 -17.67 8.41
N VAL A 349 0.39 -16.54 8.07
CA VAL A 349 1.85 -16.38 8.25
C VAL A 349 2.24 -16.51 9.72
N ARG A 350 1.49 -15.88 10.63
CA ARG A 350 1.76 -15.93 12.07
C ARG A 350 1.57 -17.34 12.64
N GLN A 351 0.59 -18.11 12.14
CA GLN A 351 0.47 -19.53 12.50
C GLN A 351 1.71 -20.33 12.09
N LEU A 352 2.14 -20.22 10.82
CA LEU A 352 3.31 -20.92 10.29
C LEU A 352 4.60 -20.54 11.03
N VAL A 353 4.82 -19.25 11.27
CA VAL A 353 5.99 -18.75 12.02
C VAL A 353 5.96 -19.25 13.46
N ASN A 354 4.82 -19.16 14.16
CA ASN A 354 4.72 -19.64 15.54
C ASN A 354 4.93 -21.16 15.65
N ASP A 355 4.45 -21.93 14.67
CA ASP A 355 4.67 -23.38 14.61
C ASP A 355 6.15 -23.71 14.38
N ARG A 356 6.82 -23.01 13.47
CA ARG A 356 8.25 -23.19 13.21
C ARG A 356 9.13 -22.83 14.41
N LEU A 357 8.80 -21.74 15.09
CA LEU A 357 9.46 -21.28 16.31
C LEU A 357 9.05 -22.07 17.56
N LYS A 358 8.05 -22.96 17.45
CA LYS A 358 7.49 -23.74 18.56
C LYS A 358 7.02 -22.86 19.72
N VAL A 359 6.43 -21.70 19.40
CA VAL A 359 5.84 -20.81 20.41
C VAL A 359 4.67 -21.54 21.09
N PRO A 360 4.69 -21.73 22.43
CA PRO A 360 3.60 -22.33 23.18
C PRO A 360 2.29 -21.56 22.96
N LEU A 361 1.18 -22.28 22.87
CA LEU A 361 -0.14 -21.70 22.54
C LEU A 361 -0.51 -20.54 23.46
N GLU A 362 -0.21 -20.65 24.77
CA GLU A 362 -0.48 -19.64 25.78
C GLU A 362 0.35 -18.34 25.62
N ARG A 363 1.43 -18.37 24.84
CA ARG A 363 2.27 -17.20 24.52
C ARG A 363 1.98 -16.63 23.13
N ARG A 364 1.18 -17.31 22.30
CA ARG A 364 0.84 -16.82 20.96
C ARG A 364 -0.13 -15.65 21.07
N TYR A 365 0.20 -14.57 20.38
CA TYR A 365 -0.74 -13.46 20.21
C TYR A 365 -1.86 -13.88 19.26
N ASP A 366 -3.11 -13.61 19.65
CA ASP A 366 -4.30 -13.99 18.87
C ASP A 366 -4.58 -12.96 17.77
N ILE A 367 -3.88 -13.13 16.65
CA ILE A 367 -4.01 -12.29 15.45
C ILE A 367 -5.42 -12.37 14.86
N ALA A 368 -6.09 -13.52 14.95
CA ALA A 368 -7.43 -13.69 14.45
C ALA A 368 -8.43 -12.87 15.27
N GLN A 369 -8.31 -12.89 16.60
CA GLN A 369 -9.14 -12.07 17.47
C GLN A 369 -8.85 -10.58 17.29
N ASP A 370 -7.59 -10.17 17.19
CA ASP A 370 -7.26 -8.76 16.94
C ASP A 370 -7.79 -8.28 15.59
N ALA A 371 -7.73 -9.10 14.54
CA ALA A 371 -8.35 -8.79 13.24
C ALA A 371 -9.87 -8.61 13.37
N ARG A 372 -10.58 -9.50 14.08
CA ARG A 372 -12.02 -9.35 14.35
C ARG A 372 -12.32 -8.07 15.14
N ASP A 373 -11.47 -7.74 16.11
CA ASP A 373 -11.64 -6.55 16.95
C ASP A 373 -11.40 -5.29 16.11
N ALA A 374 -10.39 -5.28 15.26
CA ALA A 374 -10.11 -4.20 14.31
C ALA A 374 -11.26 -4.02 13.31
N ASP A 375 -11.85 -5.10 12.81
CA ASP A 375 -13.04 -5.03 11.94
C ASP A 375 -14.25 -4.41 12.66
N ARG A 376 -14.52 -4.84 13.90
CA ARG A 376 -15.60 -4.27 14.72
C ARG A 376 -15.34 -2.79 15.04
N ARG A 377 -14.12 -2.43 15.43
CA ARG A 377 -13.70 -1.04 15.70
C ARG A 377 -13.93 -0.17 14.47
N ARG A 378 -13.46 -0.60 13.29
CA ARG A 378 -13.63 0.16 12.03
C ARG A 378 -15.11 0.41 11.69
N LYS A 379 -15.97 -0.59 11.84
CA LYS A 379 -17.43 -0.44 11.65
C LYS A 379 -18.02 0.55 12.65
N GLN A 380 -17.64 0.43 13.93
CA GLN A 380 -18.11 1.35 14.97
C GLN A 380 -17.63 2.79 14.76
N GLU A 381 -16.37 3.00 14.35
CA GLU A 381 -15.81 4.32 14.04
C GLU A 381 -16.56 4.97 12.88
N ALA A 382 -16.84 4.19 11.83
CA ALA A 382 -17.66 4.61 10.70
C ALA A 382 -19.09 5.02 11.13
N ASP A 383 -19.77 4.17 11.91
CA ASP A 383 -21.14 4.41 12.36
C ASP A 383 -21.25 5.59 13.34
N ASN A 384 -20.23 5.78 14.18
CA ASN A 384 -20.18 6.82 15.20
C ASN A 384 -19.35 8.05 14.78
N ALA A 385 -18.97 8.17 13.51
CA ALA A 385 -18.05 9.22 13.08
C ALA A 385 -18.57 10.63 13.39
N VAL A 386 -19.86 10.86 13.15
CA VAL A 386 -20.49 12.16 13.42
C VAL A 386 -20.50 12.48 14.91
N SER A 387 -20.88 11.54 15.77
CA SER A 387 -20.94 11.76 17.23
C SER A 387 -19.54 11.88 17.85
N THR A 388 -18.54 11.20 17.28
CA THR A 388 -17.15 11.27 17.72
C THR A 388 -16.49 12.60 17.36
N LEU A 389 -16.67 13.06 16.11
CA LEU A 389 -16.06 14.30 15.62
C LEU A 389 -16.82 15.54 16.10
N PHE A 390 -18.13 15.42 16.35
CA PHE A 390 -18.99 16.52 16.77
C PHE A 390 -19.80 16.16 18.03
N PRO A 391 -19.15 15.90 19.18
CA PRO A 391 -19.82 15.43 20.40
C PRO A 391 -20.80 16.44 20.99
N ASN A 392 -20.63 17.73 20.64
CA ASN A 392 -21.48 18.84 21.08
C ASN A 392 -22.48 19.29 20.01
N ALA A 393 -22.68 18.51 18.94
CA ALA A 393 -23.66 18.84 17.92
C ALA A 393 -25.06 18.96 18.55
N PRO A 394 -25.83 20.02 18.22
CA PRO A 394 -27.17 20.19 18.78
C PRO A 394 -28.10 19.06 18.27
N SER A 395 -29.00 18.60 19.13
CA SER A 395 -30.01 17.58 18.78
C SER A 395 -30.94 18.03 17.64
N SER A 396 -31.06 19.34 17.41
CA SER A 396 -31.67 19.93 16.22
C SER A 396 -30.59 20.62 15.40
N PRO A 397 -30.20 20.06 14.23
CA PRO A 397 -29.22 20.67 13.34
C PRO A 397 -29.60 22.09 12.95
N ARG A 398 -28.66 23.03 13.10
CA ARG A 398 -28.82 24.39 12.56
C ARG A 398 -28.64 24.33 11.05
N GLN A 399 -29.38 25.16 10.31
CA GLN A 399 -29.13 25.29 8.87
C GLN A 399 -27.70 25.79 8.63
N PRO A 400 -27.02 25.32 7.57
CA PRO A 400 -25.75 25.90 7.18
C PRO A 400 -25.91 27.39 6.83
N SER A 401 -24.87 28.17 7.05
CA SER A 401 -24.86 29.59 6.64
C SER A 401 -24.84 29.77 5.11
N VAL A 402 -24.51 28.69 4.40
CA VAL A 402 -24.44 28.60 2.94
C VAL A 402 -25.55 27.71 2.40
N ASP A 403 -26.08 28.07 1.23
CA ASP A 403 -27.02 27.21 0.51
C ASP A 403 -26.27 26.01 -0.09
N VAL A 404 -26.67 24.80 0.30
CA VAL A 404 -26.01 23.55 -0.10
C VAL A 404 -26.09 23.34 -1.61
N GLU A 405 -27.18 23.77 -2.25
CA GLU A 405 -27.31 23.69 -3.70
C GLU A 405 -26.26 24.56 -4.42
N LYS A 406 -25.80 25.64 -3.78
CA LYS A 406 -24.70 26.47 -4.28
C LYS A 406 -23.31 25.91 -3.99
N LEU A 407 -23.20 24.89 -3.14
CA LEU A 407 -21.93 24.19 -2.88
C LEU A 407 -21.66 23.11 -3.93
N ALA A 408 -22.67 22.69 -4.71
CA ALA A 408 -22.45 21.85 -5.88
C ALA A 408 -21.66 22.63 -6.94
N GLY A 409 -20.70 21.97 -7.57
CA GLY A 409 -19.85 22.61 -8.57
C GLY A 409 -18.45 22.01 -8.67
N LYS A 410 -17.63 22.64 -9.50
CA LYS A 410 -16.25 22.24 -9.75
C LYS A 410 -15.30 23.03 -8.86
N TYR A 411 -14.45 22.31 -8.14
CA TYR A 411 -13.38 22.85 -7.30
C TYR A 411 -12.06 22.28 -7.77
N TYR A 412 -11.03 23.10 -7.74
CA TYR A 412 -9.71 22.72 -8.24
C TYR A 412 -8.68 22.85 -7.14
N HIS A 413 -7.79 21.86 -7.04
CA HIS A 413 -6.55 21.95 -6.28
C HIS A 413 -5.38 21.49 -7.17
N PRO A 414 -4.25 22.19 -7.21
CA PRO A 414 -3.14 21.83 -8.10
C PRO A 414 -2.60 20.41 -7.87
N GLY A 415 -2.65 19.93 -6.63
CA GLY A 415 -2.22 18.57 -6.27
C GLY A 415 -3.26 17.48 -6.52
N TYR A 416 -4.55 17.80 -6.34
CA TYR A 416 -5.61 16.79 -6.37
C TYR A 416 -6.46 16.84 -7.65
N GLY A 417 -6.29 17.84 -8.51
CA GLY A 417 -7.09 18.05 -9.70
C GLY A 417 -8.48 18.62 -9.38
N VAL A 418 -9.46 18.26 -10.20
CA VAL A 418 -10.83 18.75 -10.10
C VAL A 418 -11.68 17.80 -9.25
N PHE A 419 -12.43 18.36 -8.29
CA PHE A 419 -13.56 17.70 -7.64
C PHE A 419 -14.84 18.32 -8.18
N GLU A 420 -15.72 17.50 -8.76
CA GLU A 420 -17.06 17.91 -9.19
C GLU A 420 -18.08 17.40 -8.17
N PHE A 421 -18.47 18.27 -7.24
CA PHE A 421 -19.47 17.95 -6.24
C PHE A 421 -20.88 18.13 -6.80
N THR A 422 -21.72 17.13 -6.56
CA THR A 422 -23.15 17.15 -6.89
C THR A 422 -23.96 16.85 -5.64
N ALA A 423 -25.19 17.36 -5.56
CA ALA A 423 -26.09 17.00 -4.47
C ALA A 423 -26.47 15.52 -4.58
N ALA A 424 -26.35 14.77 -3.49
CA ALA A 424 -26.74 13.36 -3.45
C ALA A 424 -28.24 13.20 -3.72
N SER A 425 -28.61 12.29 -4.64
CA SER A 425 -29.96 11.73 -4.69
C SER A 425 -30.13 10.69 -3.59
N ILE A 426 -31.28 10.64 -2.91
CA ILE A 426 -31.56 9.72 -1.80
C ILE A 426 -31.40 8.26 -2.28
N ALA A 427 -30.27 7.63 -1.95
CA ALA A 427 -30.04 6.19 -2.11
C ALA A 427 -29.11 5.72 -0.97
N GLY A 428 -29.51 4.68 -0.24
CA GLY A 428 -28.75 4.14 0.89
C GLY A 428 -28.75 5.01 2.15
N ASN A 429 -27.62 5.09 2.85
CA ASN A 429 -27.43 5.83 4.11
C ASN A 429 -27.18 7.36 3.93
N LEU A 430 -27.26 7.87 2.69
CA LEU A 430 -27.02 9.28 2.39
C LEU A 430 -28.21 10.16 2.83
N ARG A 431 -27.91 11.30 3.46
CA ARG A 431 -28.91 12.23 3.99
C ARG A 431 -29.28 13.27 2.93
N ILE A 432 -30.51 13.79 3.02
CA ILE A 432 -30.95 14.94 2.22
C ILE A 432 -29.99 16.09 2.54
N LYS A 433 -29.19 16.53 1.55
CA LYS A 433 -28.14 17.58 1.56
C LYS A 433 -26.67 17.13 1.61
N ASP A 434 -26.33 15.85 1.46
CA ASP A 434 -24.93 15.46 1.28
C ASP A 434 -24.42 15.85 -0.12
N LEU A 435 -23.14 16.23 -0.24
CA LEU A 435 -22.49 16.50 -1.52
C LEU A 435 -21.53 15.36 -1.86
N VAL A 436 -21.58 14.88 -3.10
CA VAL A 436 -20.80 13.73 -3.57
C VAL A 436 -19.94 14.12 -4.75
N ALA A 437 -18.66 13.74 -4.71
CA ALA A 437 -17.73 13.83 -5.83
C ALA A 437 -17.08 12.48 -6.09
N ASP A 438 -17.37 11.89 -7.25
CA ASP A 438 -16.72 10.68 -7.71
C ASP A 438 -15.44 11.02 -8.47
N ARG A 439 -14.33 10.44 -8.02
CA ARG A 439 -12.98 10.58 -8.55
C ARG A 439 -12.59 9.27 -9.23
N ILE A 440 -13.07 9.08 -10.46
CA ILE A 440 -12.72 7.95 -11.32
C ILE A 440 -11.47 8.22 -12.17
N ASP A 441 -11.00 9.48 -12.16
CA ASP A 441 -9.85 10.00 -12.91
C ASP A 441 -8.50 9.77 -12.20
N VAL A 442 -8.52 9.19 -10.99
CA VAL A 442 -7.33 8.91 -10.17
C VAL A 442 -7.06 7.42 -10.07
N LEU A 443 -5.80 7.06 -9.77
CA LEU A 443 -5.35 5.66 -9.65
C LEU A 443 -6.19 4.88 -8.64
N TRP A 444 -6.40 5.49 -7.49
CA TRP A 444 -7.24 4.94 -6.44
C TRP A 444 -8.63 5.56 -6.53
N ARG A 445 -9.45 4.99 -7.43
CA ARG A 445 -10.80 5.51 -7.68
C ARG A 445 -11.56 5.63 -6.37
N SER A 446 -12.14 6.80 -6.12
CA SER A 446 -12.76 7.11 -4.84
C SER A 446 -14.00 7.98 -4.99
N ARG A 447 -14.84 7.96 -3.97
CA ARG A 447 -15.99 8.84 -3.77
C ARG A 447 -15.73 9.65 -2.51
N VAL A 448 -15.89 10.96 -2.65
CA VAL A 448 -15.80 11.92 -1.55
C VAL A 448 -17.21 12.37 -1.21
N VAL A 449 -17.63 12.22 0.04
CA VAL A 449 -18.95 12.63 0.52
C VAL A 449 -18.80 13.70 1.60
N LEU A 450 -19.35 14.88 1.38
CA LEU A 450 -19.48 15.91 2.41
C LEU A 450 -20.84 15.73 3.09
N CYS A 451 -20.81 15.32 4.34
CA CYS A 451 -22.00 15.03 5.13
C CYS A 451 -22.37 16.24 6.00
N HIS A 452 -23.59 16.78 5.92
CA HIS A 452 -23.96 17.91 6.81
C HIS A 452 -24.21 17.42 8.24
N VAL A 453 -23.66 18.13 9.24
CA VAL A 453 -23.94 17.84 10.66
C VAL A 453 -24.81 18.92 11.29
N SER A 454 -24.35 20.16 11.33
CA SER A 454 -25.09 21.30 11.89
C SER A 454 -24.35 22.60 11.59
N GLY A 455 -25.04 23.68 11.26
CA GLY A 455 -24.38 24.95 10.91
C GLY A 455 -23.38 24.73 9.77
N ASP A 456 -22.16 25.21 9.94
CA ASP A 456 -21.10 25.13 8.91
C ASP A 456 -20.17 23.92 9.08
N PHE A 457 -20.59 22.91 9.84
CA PHE A 457 -19.80 21.71 10.10
C PHE A 457 -20.16 20.57 9.15
N TRP A 458 -19.15 20.14 8.37
CA TRP A 458 -19.27 19.11 7.34
C TRP A 458 -18.16 18.08 7.48
N PRO A 459 -18.41 16.89 8.03
CA PRO A 459 -17.49 15.78 7.89
C PRO A 459 -17.31 15.35 6.43
N VAL A 460 -16.09 14.97 6.07
CA VAL A 460 -15.79 14.37 4.75
C VAL A 460 -15.60 12.88 4.91
N GLU A 461 -16.32 12.08 4.14
CA GLU A 461 -16.10 10.66 4.01
C GLU A 461 -15.38 10.34 2.69
N PHE A 462 -14.27 9.62 2.77
CA PHE A 462 -13.59 9.05 1.60
C PHE A 462 -13.90 7.56 1.50
N LEU A 463 -14.40 7.14 0.35
CA LEU A 463 -14.76 5.76 0.02
C LEU A 463 -14.02 5.34 -1.26
N TYR A 464 -13.49 4.13 -1.36
CA TYR A 464 -12.90 3.65 -2.61
C TYR A 464 -13.96 3.01 -3.51
N LEU A 465 -14.02 3.44 -4.77
CA LEU A 465 -14.96 2.92 -5.76
C LEU A 465 -14.51 1.55 -6.26
N GLY A 466 -15.42 0.56 -6.25
CA GLY A 466 -15.13 -0.85 -6.51
C GLY A 466 -14.98 -1.70 -5.25
N ILE A 467 -15.15 -1.10 -4.07
CA ILE A 467 -15.23 -1.76 -2.76
C ILE A 467 -16.39 -1.11 -2.01
N GLU A 468 -17.62 -1.39 -2.44
CA GLU A 468 -18.82 -0.91 -1.73
C GLU A 468 -18.95 -1.74 -0.43
N GLU A 469 -18.72 -1.08 0.71
CA GLU A 469 -18.79 -1.64 2.06
C GLU A 469 -17.88 -2.87 2.33
N GLY A 470 -16.56 -2.64 2.44
CA GLY A 470 -15.72 -3.63 3.12
C GLY A 470 -14.24 -3.51 2.84
N PHE A 471 -13.46 -3.28 3.89
CA PHE A 471 -11.99 -3.45 3.96
C PHE A 471 -11.09 -2.32 3.49
N PHE A 472 -11.43 -1.53 2.47
CA PHE A 472 -10.64 -0.33 2.15
C PHE A 472 -11.43 0.93 2.50
N TYR A 473 -11.38 1.26 3.79
CA TYR A 473 -11.51 2.60 4.36
C TYR A 473 -12.80 3.39 4.10
N ARG A 474 -13.53 3.67 5.20
CA ARG A 474 -14.34 4.89 5.38
C ARG A 474 -13.56 5.79 6.33
N ARG A 475 -12.95 6.87 5.84
CA ARG A 475 -12.25 7.87 6.68
C ARG A 475 -13.14 9.09 6.82
N VAL A 476 -13.36 9.54 8.05
CA VAL A 476 -14.13 10.75 8.33
C VAL A 476 -13.20 11.86 8.81
N GLY A 477 -13.03 12.89 7.99
CA GLY A 477 -12.31 14.13 8.34
C GLY A 477 -13.29 15.24 8.72
N VAL A 478 -12.79 16.36 9.25
CA VAL A 478 -13.61 17.54 9.57
C VAL A 478 -13.27 18.66 8.59
N VAL A 479 -14.28 19.21 7.90
CA VAL A 479 -14.17 20.53 7.26
C VAL A 479 -14.65 21.56 8.26
N GLU A 480 -13.77 22.46 8.66
CA GLU A 480 -14.12 23.50 9.65
C GLU A 480 -15.02 24.59 9.07
N ARG A 481 -14.92 24.92 7.77
CA ARG A 481 -15.79 25.89 7.06
C ARG A 481 -15.78 25.68 5.55
N VAL A 482 -16.96 25.68 4.92
CA VAL A 482 -17.14 25.76 3.46
C VAL A 482 -17.63 27.16 3.09
N TYR A 483 -17.00 27.83 2.11
CA TYR A 483 -17.36 29.18 1.65
C TYR A 483 -18.13 29.14 0.32
N GLU A 484 -19.02 30.11 0.07
CA GLU A 484 -19.70 30.23 -1.23
C GLU A 484 -18.70 30.56 -2.36
N GLN A 485 -19.01 30.12 -3.58
CA GLN A 485 -18.19 30.36 -4.77
C GLN A 485 -18.03 31.86 -5.09
N GLU A 486 -19.08 32.66 -4.85
CA GLU A 486 -19.09 34.13 -5.02
C GLU A 486 -18.24 34.85 -3.96
N ASP A 487 -18.16 34.30 -2.74
CA ASP A 487 -17.37 34.83 -1.62
C ASP A 487 -15.86 34.62 -1.82
N LEU A 488 -15.47 33.55 -2.52
CA LEU A 488 -14.08 33.30 -2.91
C LEU A 488 -13.66 34.24 -4.05
N ALA A 489 -14.54 34.41 -5.05
CA ALA A 489 -14.31 35.30 -6.19
C ALA A 489 -14.16 36.78 -5.76
N THR A 490 -14.98 37.26 -4.82
CA THR A 490 -14.90 38.64 -4.30
C THR A 490 -13.65 38.90 -3.44
N LYS A 491 -13.04 37.86 -2.87
CA LYS A 491 -11.74 37.92 -2.17
C LYS A 491 -10.53 37.67 -3.08
N GLY A 492 -10.74 37.58 -4.39
CA GLY A 492 -9.68 37.33 -5.37
C GLY A 492 -9.06 35.94 -5.28
N ARG A 493 -9.74 34.96 -4.65
CA ARG A 493 -9.31 33.57 -4.57
C ARG A 493 -10.16 32.72 -5.51
N GLN A 494 -9.54 31.85 -6.31
CA GLN A 494 -10.32 30.84 -7.03
C GLN A 494 -10.96 29.85 -6.02
N PRO A 495 -12.08 29.20 -6.37
CA PRO A 495 -12.67 28.14 -5.55
C PRO A 495 -11.69 26.97 -5.39
N ASP A 496 -10.97 26.95 -4.26
CA ASP A 496 -9.93 25.97 -3.97
C ASP A 496 -10.52 24.77 -3.25
N ALA A 497 -10.30 23.57 -3.79
CA ALA A 497 -10.77 22.33 -3.17
C ALA A 497 -10.11 22.11 -1.78
N ALA A 498 -8.90 22.62 -1.53
CA ALA A 498 -8.27 22.53 -0.21
C ALA A 498 -9.00 23.37 0.86
N SER A 499 -9.70 24.45 0.48
CA SER A 499 -10.56 25.19 1.42
C SER A 499 -11.85 24.45 1.79
N ILE A 500 -12.34 23.57 0.92
CA ILE A 500 -13.48 22.68 1.20
C ILE A 500 -13.03 21.39 1.87
N ILE A 501 -11.79 21.01 1.65
CA ILE A 501 -11.19 19.76 2.06
C ILE A 501 -9.93 20.12 2.86
N LEU A 502 -10.14 20.81 4.00
CA LEU A 502 -9.08 20.96 5.00
C LEU A 502 -8.92 19.60 5.70
N MET A 503 -8.33 18.64 5.00
CA MET A 503 -7.98 17.35 5.57
C MET A 503 -6.76 17.52 6.46
N GLN A 504 -6.87 17.05 7.71
CA GLN A 504 -5.70 17.02 8.59
C GLN A 504 -4.59 16.15 7.99
N PRO A 505 -3.31 16.57 8.11
CA PRO A 505 -2.16 15.70 7.89
C PRO A 505 -2.31 14.42 8.73
N GLY A 506 -2.03 13.25 8.14
CA GLY A 506 -2.17 11.94 8.80
C GLY A 506 -3.34 11.08 8.32
N LEU A 507 -4.21 11.62 7.44
CA LEU A 507 -5.33 10.86 6.86
C LEU A 507 -4.93 9.85 5.75
N TYR A 508 -3.63 9.59 5.53
CA TYR A 508 -3.16 8.92 4.31
C TYR A 508 -2.35 7.62 4.48
N CYS A 509 -2.29 7.02 5.68
CA CYS A 509 -1.61 5.72 5.84
C CYS A 509 -2.53 4.57 5.35
N LEU A 510 -2.34 4.14 4.10
CA LEU A 510 -3.23 3.19 3.40
C LEU A 510 -2.64 1.78 3.20
N ALA A 511 -1.51 1.45 3.85
CA ALA A 511 -0.84 0.17 3.57
C ALA A 511 -0.04 -0.46 4.72
N SER A 512 -0.31 -0.09 5.97
CA SER A 512 0.33 -0.72 7.14
C SER A 512 -0.74 -1.28 8.08
N GLY A 513 -1.29 -2.42 7.66
CA GLY A 513 -1.88 -3.44 8.52
C GLY A 513 -1.13 -4.72 8.19
#